data_AF-A0A839GPP4-F1
#
_entry.id   AF-A0A839GPP4-F1
#
_cell.length_a   1.000
_cell.length_b   1.000
_cell.length_c   1.000
_cell.angle_alpha   90.00
_cell.angle_beta   90.00
_cell.angle_gamma   90.00
#
_symmetry.space_group_name_H-M   'P 1'
#
loop_
_entity.id
_entity.type
_entity.pdbx_description
1 polymer ?
#
loop_
_entity_poly.entity_id
_entity_poly.type
_entity_poly.pdbx_seq_one_letter_code
_entity_poly.pdbx_strand_id
1 'polypeptide(L)'
;MLSGLPEKARPQVRGILTLQIMVEENGSSCLVSLRNETNYTTRKWHLPENISHRLTWHHVKKKVSVVLAVKFSEKGAQFLRYGIEGLNREWKPIKTW
;
A
#
# COMPACT_ATOMS: atom_id res chain seq x y z
N MET A 1 3.76 -6.75 1.57
CA MET A 1 2.37 -6.24 1.42
C MET A 1 1.33 -7.36 1.34
N LEU A 2 1.60 -8.47 0.64
CA LEU A 2 0.68 -9.63 0.54
C LEU A 2 1.15 -10.85 1.36
N SER A 3 1.77 -10.63 2.52
CA SER A 3 2.48 -11.69 3.25
C SER A 3 1.58 -12.82 3.76
N GLY A 4 0.27 -12.59 3.95
CA GLY A 4 -0.68 -13.65 4.31
C GLY A 4 -1.58 -14.15 3.18
N LEU A 5 -1.23 -13.83 1.93
CA LEU A 5 -1.78 -14.49 0.74
C LEU A 5 -0.81 -15.58 0.26
N PRO A 6 -1.27 -16.82 0.04
CA PRO A 6 -0.47 -17.86 -0.60
C PRO A 6 0.08 -17.38 -1.94
N GLU A 7 1.31 -17.74 -2.28
CA GLU A 7 1.97 -17.25 -3.50
C GLU A 7 1.16 -17.56 -4.76
N LYS A 8 0.55 -18.75 -4.83
CA LYS A 8 -0.33 -19.19 -5.92
C LYS A 8 -1.59 -18.32 -6.08
N ALA A 9 -2.02 -17.64 -5.02
CA ALA A 9 -3.21 -16.77 -5.03
C ALA A 9 -2.88 -15.32 -5.40
N ARG A 10 -1.61 -14.88 -5.26
CA ARG A 10 -1.23 -13.48 -5.53
C ARG A 10 -1.50 -13.05 -6.99
N PRO A 11 -1.26 -13.88 -8.03
CA PRO A 11 -1.60 -13.55 -9.41
C PRO A 11 -3.10 -13.50 -9.70
N GLN A 12 -3.96 -13.94 -8.79
CA GLN A 12 -5.42 -13.98 -8.96
C GLN A 12 -6.10 -12.75 -8.36
N VAL A 13 -5.37 -11.94 -7.59
CA VAL A 13 -5.91 -10.71 -7.00
C VAL A 13 -6.21 -9.71 -8.11
N ARG A 14 -7.42 -9.16 -8.10
CA ARG A 14 -7.94 -8.17 -9.05
C ARG A 14 -8.63 -7.06 -8.28
N GLY A 15 -8.58 -5.85 -8.82
CA GLY A 15 -9.25 -4.68 -8.24
C GLY A 15 -8.28 -3.72 -7.56
N ILE A 16 -8.81 -2.85 -6.70
CA ILE A 16 -8.05 -1.75 -6.09
C ILE A 16 -8.08 -1.84 -4.57
N LEU A 17 -6.91 -1.71 -3.95
CA LEU A 17 -6.74 -1.55 -2.52
C LEU A 17 -6.26 -0.13 -2.23
N THR A 18 -7.03 0.64 -1.47
CA THR A 18 -6.63 1.99 -1.05
C THR A 18 -6.33 2.00 0.44
N LEU A 19 -5.16 2.53 0.79
CA LEU A 19 -4.67 2.66 2.14
C LEU A 19 -4.45 4.13 2.43
N GLN A 20 -4.96 4.61 3.55
CA GLN A 20 -4.54 5.87 4.13
C GLN A 20 -3.56 5.59 5.25
N ILE A 21 -2.37 6.18 5.16
CA ILE A 21 -1.26 5.96 6.08
C ILE A 21 -0.89 7.30 6.68
N MET A 22 -0.81 7.37 8.00
CA MET A 22 -0.25 8.51 8.69
C MET A 22 1.24 8.27 8.87
N VAL A 23 2.06 9.26 8.53
CA VAL A 23 3.52 9.19 8.68
C VAL A 23 3.96 10.33 9.58
N GLU A 24 4.63 9.98 10.67
CA GLU A 24 5.18 10.92 11.65
C GLU A 24 6.57 11.40 11.22
N GLU A 25 7.04 12.49 11.83
CA GLU A 25 8.34 13.12 11.50
C GLU A 25 9.53 12.19 11.76
N ASN A 26 9.41 11.29 12.73
CA ASN A 26 10.42 10.27 13.02
C ASN A 26 10.43 9.10 12.01
N GLY A 27 9.60 9.16 10.97
CA GLY A 27 9.48 8.13 9.95
C GLY A 27 8.63 6.92 10.36
N SER A 28 8.09 6.88 11.58
CA SER A 28 7.09 5.88 11.96
C SER A 28 5.79 6.11 11.20
N SER A 29 5.02 5.05 10.98
CA SER A 29 3.75 5.16 10.27
C SER A 29 2.70 4.20 10.81
N CYS A 30 1.43 4.50 10.55
CA CYS A 30 0.32 3.63 10.90
C CYS A 30 -0.77 3.67 9.83
N LEU A 31 -1.51 2.57 9.71
CA LEU A 31 -2.69 2.47 8.84
C LEU A 31 -3.86 3.19 9.52
N VAL A 32 -4.41 4.19 8.85
CA VAL A 32 -5.57 4.98 9.30
C VAL A 32 -6.86 4.41 8.74
N SER A 33 -6.88 4.14 7.43
CA SER A 33 -8.09 3.65 6.76
C SER A 33 -7.75 2.71 5.61
N LEU A 34 -8.68 1.80 5.32
CA LEU A 34 -8.57 0.77 4.31
C LEU A 34 -9.86 0.72 3.51
N ARG A 35 -9.77 0.94 2.19
CA ARG A 35 -10.85 0.65 1.25
C ARG A 35 -10.40 -0.51 0.38
N ASN A 36 -11.17 -1.60 0.44
CA ASN A 36 -10.88 -2.81 -0.33
C ASN A 36 -11.93 -2.99 -1.42
N GLU A 37 -11.53 -2.77 -2.66
CA GLU A 37 -12.32 -3.02 -3.87
C GLU A 37 -11.69 -4.16 -4.67
N THR A 38 -10.98 -5.07 -3.99
CA THR A 38 -10.42 -6.27 -4.60
C THR A 38 -11.38 -7.44 -4.52
N ASN A 39 -11.16 -8.45 -5.36
CA ASN A 39 -11.89 -9.72 -5.32
C ASN A 39 -11.50 -10.64 -4.13
N TYR A 40 -10.67 -10.18 -3.20
CA TYR A 40 -10.25 -10.93 -2.02
C TYR A 40 -10.52 -10.17 -0.73
N THR A 41 -10.74 -10.92 0.35
CA THR A 41 -10.78 -10.34 1.70
C THR A 41 -9.37 -10.08 2.22
N THR A 42 -9.17 -8.89 2.79
CA THR A 42 -7.86 -8.38 3.22
C THR A 42 -7.52 -8.69 4.68
N ARG A 43 -8.42 -9.34 5.44
CA ARG A 43 -8.23 -9.66 6.86
C ARG A 43 -6.94 -10.43 7.14
N LYS A 44 -6.55 -11.33 6.23
CA LYS A 44 -5.35 -12.16 6.36
C LYS A 44 -4.08 -11.48 5.85
N TRP A 45 -4.13 -10.25 5.35
CA TRP A 45 -2.98 -9.65 4.66
C TRP A 45 -2.01 -8.94 5.60
N HIS A 46 -2.31 -8.91 6.91
CA HIS A 46 -1.46 -8.31 7.95
C HIS A 46 -1.09 -6.84 7.62
N LEU A 47 -2.03 -6.09 7.02
CA LEU A 47 -1.78 -4.74 6.51
C LEU A 47 -1.35 -3.74 7.61
N PRO A 48 -2.01 -3.68 8.79
CA PRO A 48 -1.59 -2.78 9.85
C PRO A 48 -0.14 -3.05 10.29
N GLU A 49 0.18 -4.32 10.59
CA GLU A 49 1.52 -4.73 11.02
C GLU A 49 2.59 -4.44 9.96
N ASN A 50 2.28 -4.75 8.70
CA ASN A 50 3.18 -4.48 7.58
C ASN A 50 3.44 -2.98 7.41
N ILE A 51 2.43 -2.13 7.62
CA ILE A 51 2.58 -0.67 7.51
C ILE A 51 3.35 -0.10 8.69
N SER A 52 3.04 -0.54 9.91
CA SER A 52 3.70 -0.01 11.10
C SER A 52 5.15 -0.43 11.25
N HIS A 53 5.52 -1.63 10.79
CA HIS A 53 6.84 -2.21 11.09
C HIS A 53 7.74 -2.46 9.88
N ARG A 54 7.20 -2.50 8.65
CA ARG A 54 7.99 -2.87 7.45
C ARG A 54 8.11 -1.78 6.40
N LEU A 55 7.31 -0.72 6.50
CA LEU A 55 7.38 0.42 5.59
C LEU A 55 8.36 1.45 6.17
N THR A 56 9.43 1.71 5.42
CA THR A 56 10.41 2.74 5.75
C THR A 56 10.12 4.01 4.96
N TRP A 57 10.07 5.15 5.67
CA TRP A 57 9.85 6.46 5.07
C TRP A 57 11.13 7.29 5.19
N HIS A 58 11.67 7.72 4.05
CA HIS A 58 12.84 8.61 4.03
C HIS A 58 12.37 10.07 3.98
N HIS A 59 12.83 10.87 4.96
CA HIS A 59 12.70 12.33 5.00
C HIS A 59 11.27 12.89 4.86
N VAL A 60 10.49 12.79 5.93
CA VAL A 60 9.26 13.57 6.12
C VAL A 60 9.56 14.78 7.01
N LYS A 61 9.54 16.00 6.43
CA LYS A 61 9.84 17.26 7.15
C LYS A 61 8.77 17.67 8.17
N LYS A 62 7.58 17.09 8.06
CA LYS A 62 6.39 17.32 8.88
C LYS A 62 5.54 16.08 8.84
N LYS A 63 4.66 15.90 9.82
CA LYS A 63 3.61 14.87 9.80
C LYS A 63 2.77 14.97 8.52
N VAL A 64 2.54 13.85 7.83
CA VAL A 64 1.78 13.80 6.57
C VAL A 64 0.78 12.65 6.54
N SER A 65 -0.32 12.86 5.81
CA SER A 65 -1.28 11.80 5.47
C SER A 65 -1.03 11.35 4.04
N VAL A 66 -0.58 10.11 3.87
CA VAL A 66 -0.30 9.49 2.58
C VAL A 66 -1.48 8.63 2.17
N VAL A 67 -1.90 8.72 0.91
CA VAL A 67 -2.84 7.75 0.32
C VAL A 67 -2.08 6.89 -0.67
N LEU A 68 -2.11 5.58 -0.47
CA LEU A 68 -1.52 4.58 -1.35
C LEU A 68 -2.64 3.74 -1.98
N ALA A 69 -2.83 3.88 -3.28
CA ALA A 69 -3.70 2.99 -4.06
C ALA A 69 -2.84 1.91 -4.71
N VAL A 70 -3.24 0.65 -4.60
CA VAL A 70 -2.62 -0.49 -5.25
C VAL A 70 -3.64 -1.15 -6.16
N LYS A 71 -3.37 -1.15 -7.45
CA LYS A 71 -4.19 -1.78 -8.48
C LYS A 71 -3.60 -3.14 -8.81
N PHE A 72 -4.40 -4.18 -8.68
CA PHE A 72 -4.07 -5.54 -9.08
C PHE A 72 -4.77 -5.90 -10.38
N SER A 73 -4.01 -6.40 -11.34
CA SER A 73 -4.49 -6.79 -12.67
C SER A 73 -3.77 -8.05 -13.15
N GLU A 74 -4.17 -8.57 -14.31
CA GLU A 74 -3.49 -9.68 -14.97
C GLU A 74 -2.04 -9.35 -15.33
N LYS A 75 -1.75 -8.07 -15.61
CA LYS A 75 -0.41 -7.56 -15.94
C LYS A 75 0.47 -7.35 -14.69
N GLY A 76 -0.04 -7.71 -13.52
CA GLY A 76 0.60 -7.50 -12.24
C GLY A 76 0.01 -6.32 -11.47
N ALA A 77 0.79 -5.85 -10.49
CA ALA A 77 0.36 -4.86 -9.51
C ALA A 77 1.05 -3.52 -9.78
N GLN A 78 0.30 -2.45 -9.60
CA GLN A 78 0.80 -1.09 -9.74
C GLN A 78 0.38 -0.30 -8.50
N PHE A 79 1.13 0.73 -8.14
CA PHE A 79 0.77 1.63 -7.07
C PHE A 79 0.73 3.08 -7.51
N LEU A 80 -0.08 3.86 -6.83
CA LEU A 80 -0.20 5.30 -6.98
C LEU A 80 -0.22 5.92 -5.58
N ARG A 81 0.57 6.98 -5.36
CA ARG A 81 0.79 7.57 -4.04
C ARG A 81 0.46 9.06 -4.05
N TYR A 82 -0.33 9.51 -3.08
CA TYR A 82 -0.71 10.90 -2.86
C TYR A 82 -0.28 11.38 -1.47
N GLY A 83 -0.20 12.70 -1.25
CA GLY A 83 -0.06 13.28 0.10
C GLY A 83 1.36 13.57 0.57
N ILE A 84 2.38 13.29 -0.25
CA ILE A 84 3.74 13.83 -0.07
C ILE A 84 4.01 14.79 -1.22
N GLU A 85 4.46 16.01 -0.91
CA GLU A 85 4.79 17.03 -1.91
C GLU A 85 5.71 16.46 -3.00
N GLY A 86 5.29 16.58 -4.27
CA GLY A 86 6.18 16.49 -5.42
C GLY A 86 6.30 15.17 -6.20
N LEU A 87 5.77 14.02 -5.79
CA LEU A 87 6.09 12.76 -6.50
C LEU A 87 4.94 11.76 -6.68
N ASN A 88 4.55 11.62 -7.96
CA ASN A 88 3.87 10.49 -8.62
C ASN A 88 2.34 10.56 -8.71
N ARG A 89 1.84 11.24 -9.75
CA ARG A 89 0.45 11.13 -10.23
C ARG A 89 0.24 9.94 -11.19
N GLU A 90 1.25 9.09 -11.34
CA GLU A 90 1.26 7.98 -12.30
C GLU A 90 1.36 6.64 -11.58
N TRP A 91 0.71 5.64 -12.17
CA TRP A 91 0.77 4.25 -11.71
C TRP A 91 2.16 3.67 -11.96
N LYS A 92 2.85 3.32 -10.88
CA LYS A 92 4.17 2.68 -10.94
C LYS A 92 4.04 1.17 -10.75
N PRO A 93 4.69 0.34 -11.58
CA PRO A 93 4.68 -1.10 -11.38
C PRO A 93 5.32 -1.46 -10.04
N ILE A 94 4.71 -2.41 -9.34
CA ILE A 94 5.31 -3.08 -8.19
C ILE A 94 6.05 -4.30 -8.74
N LYS A 95 7.37 -4.36 -8.54
CA LYS A 95 8.16 -5.58 -8.77
C LYS A 95 7.83 -6.59 -7.67
N THR A 96 6.70 -7.30 -7.79
CA THR A 96 6.26 -8.29 -6.77
C THR A 96 5.97 -9.67 -7.34
N TRP A 97 6.69 -10.02 -8.41
CA TRP A 97 6.83 -11.38 -8.93
C TRP A 97 8.21 -11.47 -9.57
#